data_AF-A0A1U7XTS6-F1
#
_entry.id   AF-A0A1U7XTS6-F1
#
_cell.length_a   1.000
_cell.length_b   1.000
_cell.length_c   1.000
_cell.angle_alpha   90.00
_cell.angle_beta   90.00
_cell.angle_gamma   90.00
#
_symmetry.space_group_name_H-M   'P 1'
#
loop_
_entity.id
_entity.type
_entity.pdbx_description
1 polymer ?
#
loop_
_entity_poly.entity_id
_entity_poly.type
_entity_poly.pdbx_seq_one_letter_code
_entity_poly.pdbx_strand_id
1 'polypeptide(L)'
;MWLKVKDKFEVCSRLREHRFQAFVISIMQRLFRAWKARLSILYSKYSTNKERLSHQPEDVELEDWKYLIQYFGSPEFKVVSERNKRNREKQITKHACGTKSFAEVEEYTRNPITGELDTPDKVLEIQHTRQTGVVGFTIPTNSWSTPGSCRSATI
;
A
#
# COMPACT_ATOMS: atom_id res chain seq x y z
N MET A 1 24.30 -14.94 -4.31
CA MET A 1 23.17 -14.36 -5.09
C MET A 1 23.60 -13.12 -5.88
N TRP A 2 24.15 -12.08 -5.25
CA TRP A 2 24.68 -10.88 -5.94
C TRP A 2 25.72 -11.19 -7.02
N LEU A 3 26.62 -12.16 -6.76
CA LEU A 3 27.60 -12.62 -7.74
C LEU A 3 26.97 -13.15 -9.04
N LYS A 4 25.85 -13.89 -8.95
CA LYS A 4 25.11 -14.39 -10.12
C LYS A 4 24.41 -13.27 -10.91
N VAL A 5 24.08 -12.16 -10.25
CA VAL A 5 23.50 -10.98 -10.90
C VAL A 5 24.58 -10.21 -11.66
N LYS A 6 25.77 -10.03 -11.08
CA LYS A 6 26.89 -9.37 -11.76
C LYS A 6 27.35 -10.15 -13.00
N ASP A 7 27.32 -11.47 -12.94
CA ASP A 7 27.69 -12.35 -14.06
C ASP A 7 26.71 -12.23 -15.23
N LYS A 8 25.41 -12.03 -14.94
CA LYS A 8 24.34 -11.96 -15.94
C LYS A 8 24.09 -10.56 -16.49
N PHE A 9 24.41 -9.52 -15.74
CA PHE A 9 24.22 -8.12 -16.14
C PHE A 9 25.57 -7.42 -16.22
N GLU A 10 25.94 -6.94 -17.40
CA GLU A 10 27.10 -6.06 -17.58
C GLU A 10 26.85 -4.73 -16.84
N VAL A 11 27.25 -4.66 -15.57
CA VAL A 11 27.15 -3.43 -14.79
C VAL A 11 28.23 -2.48 -15.30
N CYS A 12 27.87 -1.61 -16.24
CA CYS A 12 28.76 -0.57 -16.73
C CYS A 12 29.30 0.25 -15.54
N SER A 13 30.63 0.32 -15.41
CA SER A 13 31.36 0.93 -14.29
C SER A 13 31.00 2.39 -13.98
N ARG A 14 30.25 3.04 -14.89
CA ARG A 14 29.73 4.41 -14.75
C ARG A 14 28.55 4.53 -13.79
N LEU A 15 27.82 3.44 -13.52
CA LEU A 15 26.74 3.40 -12.53
C LEU A 15 27.30 3.14 -11.14
N ARG A 16 26.85 3.91 -10.14
CA ARG A 16 27.17 3.65 -8.72
C ARG A 16 26.66 2.26 -8.33
N GLU A 17 27.59 1.30 -8.21
CA GLU A 17 27.29 -0.12 -7.99
C GLU A 17 26.33 -0.34 -6.81
N HIS A 18 26.49 0.42 -5.72
CA HIS A 18 25.61 0.35 -4.56
C HIS A 18 24.14 0.70 -4.86
N ARG A 19 23.87 1.63 -5.80
CA ARG A 19 22.50 2.00 -6.18
C ARG A 19 21.85 0.89 -6.99
N PHE A 20 22.61 0.28 -7.89
CA PHE A 20 22.11 -0.86 -8.66
C PHE A 20 21.87 -2.07 -7.75
N GLN A 21 22.79 -2.33 -6.81
CA GLN A 21 22.62 -3.38 -5.80
C GLN A 21 21.36 -3.15 -4.95
N ALA A 22 21.16 -1.94 -4.43
CA ALA A 22 19.96 -1.59 -3.66
C ALA A 22 18.68 -1.77 -4.49
N PHE A 23 18.71 -1.36 -5.76
CA PHE A 23 17.60 -1.57 -6.68
C PHE A 23 17.28 -3.05 -6.87
N VAL A 24 18.27 -3.88 -7.22
CA VAL A 24 18.08 -5.33 -7.37
C VAL A 24 17.51 -5.96 -6.10
N ILE A 25 18.07 -5.62 -4.94
CA ILE A 25 17.58 -6.12 -3.65
C ILE A 25 16.10 -5.74 -3.44
N SER A 26 15.73 -4.49 -3.72
CA SER A 26 14.34 -4.04 -3.55
C SER A 26 13.36 -4.78 -4.47
N ILE A 27 13.77 -5.06 -5.71
CA ILE A 27 12.97 -5.84 -6.66
C ILE A 27 12.81 -7.28 -6.15
N MET A 28 13.89 -7.92 -5.73
CA MET A 28 13.84 -9.29 -5.21
C MET A 28 12.97 -9.39 -3.96
N GLN A 29 13.09 -8.45 -3.03
CA GLN A 29 12.24 -8.38 -1.85
C GLN A 29 10.76 -8.22 -2.22
N ARG A 30 10.45 -7.37 -3.20
CA ARG A 30 9.08 -7.19 -3.69
C ARG A 30 8.52 -8.47 -4.31
N LEU A 31 9.29 -9.13 -5.17
CA LEU A 31 8.91 -10.41 -5.79
C LEU A 31 8.68 -11.50 -4.74
N PHE A 32 9.59 -11.61 -3.76
CA PHE A 32 9.46 -12.57 -2.67
C PHE A 32 8.21 -12.30 -1.80
N ARG A 33 7.92 -11.04 -1.47
CA ARG A 33 6.69 -10.67 -0.74
C ARG A 33 5.44 -11.01 -1.55
N ALA A 34 5.44 -10.76 -2.87
CA ALA A 34 4.33 -11.11 -3.74
C ALA A 34 4.13 -12.63 -3.84
N TRP A 35 5.21 -13.40 -3.99
CA TRP A 35 5.19 -14.87 -3.96
C TRP A 35 4.60 -15.39 -2.64
N LYS A 36 5.10 -14.92 -1.49
CA LYS A 36 4.53 -15.30 -0.17
C LYS A 36 3.07 -14.93 -0.02
N ALA A 37 2.63 -13.78 -0.55
CA ALA A 37 1.24 -13.37 -0.51
C ALA A 37 0.34 -14.33 -1.31
N ARG A 38 0.76 -14.77 -2.51
CA ARG A 38 0.04 -15.80 -3.28
C ARG A 38 -0.14 -17.09 -2.49
N LEU A 39 0.93 -17.54 -1.82
CA LEU A 39 0.91 -18.76 -1.02
C LEU A 39 0.04 -18.63 0.23
N SER A 40 0.05 -17.47 0.89
CA SER A 40 -0.86 -17.20 2.01
C SER A 40 -2.32 -17.23 1.57
N ILE A 41 -2.64 -16.73 0.37
CA ILE A 41 -4.01 -16.80 -0.18
C ILE A 41 -4.40 -18.26 -0.39
N LEU A 42 -3.53 -19.08 -0.98
CA LEU A 42 -3.78 -20.51 -1.17
C LEU A 42 -3.99 -21.22 0.18
N TYR A 43 -3.14 -20.95 1.16
CA TYR A 43 -3.28 -21.47 2.53
C TYR A 43 -4.65 -21.15 3.13
N SER A 44 -5.13 -19.92 2.96
CA SER A 44 -6.42 -19.46 3.50
C SER A 44 -7.66 -20.05 2.81
N LYS A 45 -7.52 -20.68 1.64
CA LYS A 45 -8.66 -21.32 0.94
C LYS A 45 -9.14 -22.60 1.63
N TYR A 46 -8.26 -23.29 2.33
CA TYR A 46 -8.55 -24.58 2.95
C TYR A 46 -8.55 -24.47 4.47
N SER A 47 -9.39 -25.27 5.13
CA SER A 47 -9.52 -25.24 6.59
C SER A 47 -8.49 -26.16 7.26
N THR A 48 -8.25 -27.34 6.66
CA THR A 48 -7.51 -28.44 7.27
C THR A 48 -6.11 -28.58 6.68
N ASN A 49 -5.12 -28.92 7.50
CA ASN A 49 -3.74 -29.12 7.03
C ASN A 49 -3.60 -30.25 6.00
N LYS A 50 -4.41 -31.31 6.10
CA LYS A 50 -4.42 -32.41 5.12
C LYS A 50 -4.80 -31.93 3.72
N GLU A 51 -5.83 -31.09 3.62
CA GLU A 51 -6.26 -30.49 2.34
C GLU A 51 -5.21 -29.51 1.80
N ARG A 52 -4.58 -28.73 2.68
CA ARG A 52 -3.49 -27.82 2.27
C ARG A 52 -2.31 -28.60 1.67
N LEU A 53 -1.95 -29.74 2.26
CA LEU A 53 -0.86 -30.58 1.76
C LEU A 53 -1.19 -31.23 0.41
N SER A 54 -2.45 -31.62 0.17
CA SER A 54 -2.86 -32.15 -1.15
C SER A 54 -2.89 -31.09 -2.24
N HIS A 55 -3.02 -29.82 -1.88
CA HIS A 55 -3.02 -28.67 -2.80
C HIS A 55 -1.67 -27.94 -2.81
N GLN A 56 -0.57 -28.69 -2.86
CA GLN A 56 0.76 -28.14 -3.03
C GLN A 56 0.90 -27.45 -4.39
N PRO A 57 1.44 -26.21 -4.44
CA PRO A 57 1.85 -25.59 -5.70
C PRO A 57 3.01 -26.33 -6.38
N GLU A 58 2.97 -26.43 -7.71
CA GLU A 58 4.06 -27.04 -8.50
C GLU A 58 5.40 -26.28 -8.37
N ASP A 59 5.34 -24.97 -8.10
CA ASP A 59 6.51 -24.10 -7.96
C ASP A 59 7.17 -24.14 -6.57
N VAL A 60 6.71 -25.00 -5.66
CA VAL A 60 7.19 -25.07 -4.27
C VAL A 60 7.50 -26.52 -3.91
N GLU A 61 8.68 -26.77 -3.34
CA GLU A 61 9.04 -28.10 -2.85
C GLU A 61 8.14 -28.54 -1.69
N LEU A 62 7.91 -29.85 -1.55
CA LEU A 62 6.98 -30.37 -0.54
C LEU A 62 7.41 -30.01 0.88
N GLU A 63 8.72 -30.03 1.14
CA GLU A 63 9.26 -29.71 2.46
C GLU A 63 9.10 -28.22 2.81
N ASP A 64 9.36 -27.35 1.83
CA ASP A 64 9.09 -25.91 1.96
C ASP A 64 7.60 -25.64 2.17
N TRP A 65 6.72 -26.39 1.50
CA TRP A 65 5.28 -26.23 1.65
C TRP A 65 4.80 -26.63 3.05
N LYS A 66 5.31 -27.73 3.60
CA LYS A 66 5.04 -28.11 5.01
C LYS A 66 5.49 -27.01 5.98
N TYR A 67 6.70 -26.48 5.79
CA TYR A 67 7.20 -25.38 6.60
C TYR A 67 6.29 -24.15 6.51
N LEU A 68 5.84 -23.79 5.31
CA LEU A 68 4.94 -22.65 5.09
C LEU A 68 3.56 -22.85 5.73
N ILE A 69 2.99 -24.06 5.69
CA ILE A 69 1.73 -24.38 6.38
C ILE A 69 1.89 -24.18 7.90
N GLN A 70 3.00 -24.64 8.48
CA GLN A 70 3.29 -24.42 9.90
C GLN A 70 3.48 -22.94 10.21
N TYR A 71 4.25 -22.22 9.38
CA TYR A 71 4.51 -20.79 9.51
C TYR A 71 3.22 -19.95 9.44
N PHE A 72 2.36 -20.18 8.45
CA PHE A 72 1.08 -19.46 8.34
C PHE A 72 0.08 -19.87 9.45
N GLY A 73 0.22 -21.08 9.98
CA GLY A 73 -0.55 -21.57 11.12
C GLY A 73 -0.12 -20.98 12.46
N SER A 74 1.08 -20.42 12.54
CA SER A 74 1.68 -19.95 13.79
C SER A 74 0.88 -18.80 14.41
N PRO A 75 0.78 -18.74 15.75
CA PRO A 75 0.05 -17.68 16.44
C PRO A 75 0.67 -16.31 16.16
N GLU A 76 2.00 -16.22 16.07
CA GLU A 76 2.72 -14.98 15.78
C GLU A 76 2.31 -14.42 14.41
N PHE A 77 2.25 -15.29 13.38
CA PHE A 77 1.83 -14.88 12.05
C PHE A 77 0.37 -14.41 12.03
N LYS A 78 -0.52 -15.17 12.69
CA LYS A 78 -1.95 -14.83 12.76
C LYS A 78 -2.20 -13.48 13.43
N VAL A 79 -1.54 -13.21 14.56
CA VAL A 79 -1.68 -11.93 15.27
C VAL A 79 -1.27 -10.75 14.38
N VAL A 80 -0.15 -10.87 13.67
CA VAL A 80 0.32 -9.82 12.75
C VAL A 80 -0.63 -9.68 11.55
N SER A 81 -1.08 -10.79 10.99
CA SER A 81 -2.01 -10.82 9.85
C SER A 81 -3.34 -10.15 10.18
N GLU A 82 -3.95 -10.47 11.32
CA GLU A 82 -5.20 -9.87 11.80
C GLU A 82 -5.05 -8.38 12.12
N ARG A 83 -3.92 -7.98 12.71
CA ARG A 83 -3.61 -6.56 12.92
C ARG A 83 -3.52 -5.82 11.57
N ASN A 84 -2.81 -6.38 10.59
CA ASN A 84 -2.66 -5.78 9.28
C ASN A 84 -4.00 -5.71 8.52
N LYS A 85 -4.84 -6.75 8.64
CA LYS A 85 -6.20 -6.78 8.08
C LYS A 85 -7.05 -5.64 8.66
N ARG A 86 -7.10 -5.51 9.99
CA ARG A 86 -7.82 -4.43 10.67
C ARG A 86 -7.29 -3.05 10.28
N ASN A 87 -5.97 -2.89 10.17
CA ASN A 87 -5.36 -1.63 9.72
C ASN A 87 -5.76 -1.30 8.27
N ARG A 88 -5.83 -2.30 7.41
CA ARG A 88 -6.24 -2.14 6.01
C ARG A 88 -7.73 -1.81 5.89
N GLU A 89 -8.58 -2.40 6.72
CA GLU A 89 -10.01 -2.07 6.81
C GLU A 89 -10.23 -0.62 7.28
N LYS A 90 -9.38 -0.12 8.18
CA LYS A 90 -9.37 1.28 8.63
C LYS A 90 -8.75 2.25 7.62
N GLN A 91 -8.19 1.78 6.51
CA GLN A 91 -7.60 2.65 5.50
C GLN A 91 -8.71 3.31 4.68
N ILE A 92 -9.19 4.46 5.16
CA ILE A 92 -10.26 5.22 4.51
C ILE A 92 -9.70 5.90 3.24
N THR A 93 -8.54 6.57 3.34
CA THR A 93 -7.94 7.30 2.22
C THR A 93 -7.07 6.37 1.38
N LYS A 94 -7.52 6.10 0.15
CA LYS A 94 -6.68 5.48 -0.88
C LYS A 94 -5.90 6.59 -1.58
N HIS A 95 -4.67 6.31 -2.00
CA HIS A 95 -3.94 7.22 -2.89
C HIS A 95 -4.74 7.36 -4.19
N ALA A 96 -5.37 8.51 -4.38
CA ALA A 96 -6.17 8.86 -5.55
C ALA A 96 -5.66 10.11 -6.26
N CYS A 97 -4.58 10.73 -5.77
CA CYS A 97 -3.92 11.85 -6.45
C CYS A 97 -3.65 11.45 -7.90
N GLY A 98 -4.35 12.13 -8.80
CA GLY A 98 -4.25 11.89 -10.24
C GLY A 98 -2.92 12.37 -10.80
N THR A 99 -2.88 12.56 -12.12
CA THR A 99 -1.70 13.06 -12.82
C THR A 99 -1.32 14.49 -12.42
N LYS A 100 -2.31 15.29 -11.98
CA LYS A 100 -2.11 16.67 -11.56
C LYS A 100 -1.60 16.73 -10.12
N SER A 101 -0.63 17.61 -9.89
CA SER A 101 -0.12 17.88 -8.54
C SER A 101 -1.11 18.71 -7.71
N PHE A 102 -0.94 18.76 -6.40
CA PHE A 102 -1.73 19.64 -5.52
C PHE A 102 -1.63 21.11 -5.95
N ALA A 103 -0.41 21.60 -6.20
CA ALA A 103 -0.20 22.97 -6.66
C ALA A 103 -0.90 23.27 -8.01
N GLU A 104 -0.91 22.30 -8.93
CA GLU A 104 -1.59 22.46 -10.22
C GLU A 104 -3.12 22.49 -10.06
N VAL A 105 -3.68 21.68 -9.16
CA VAL A 105 -5.12 21.72 -8.85
C VAL A 105 -5.47 23.03 -8.16
N GLU A 106 -4.67 23.49 -7.20
CA GLU A 106 -4.85 24.77 -6.50
C GLU A 106 -4.93 25.95 -7.47
N GLU A 107 -3.99 26.07 -8.41
CA GLU A 107 -4.00 27.12 -9.44
C GLU A 107 -5.18 26.97 -10.40
N TYR A 108 -5.59 25.75 -10.76
CA TYR A 108 -6.78 25.53 -11.59
C TYR A 108 -8.08 25.96 -10.88
N THR A 109 -8.16 25.74 -9.57
CA THR A 109 -9.30 26.13 -8.73
C THR A 109 -9.26 27.58 -8.27
N ARG A 110 -8.21 28.32 -8.64
CA ARG A 110 -8.06 29.72 -8.28
C ARG A 110 -9.13 30.56 -8.96
N ASN A 111 -9.79 31.40 -8.18
CA ASN A 111 -10.80 32.31 -8.71
C ASN A 111 -10.15 33.29 -9.70
N PRO A 112 -10.58 33.33 -10.98
CA PRO A 112 -9.91 34.15 -12.00
C PRO A 112 -10.09 35.67 -11.76
N ILE A 113 -11.09 36.06 -10.95
CA ILE A 113 -11.46 37.45 -10.71
C ILE A 113 -10.84 37.97 -9.40
N THR A 114 -10.91 37.18 -8.32
CA THR A 114 -10.42 37.58 -6.98
C THR A 114 -9.00 37.09 -6.70
N GLY A 115 -8.50 36.11 -7.46
CA GLY A 115 -7.19 35.49 -7.25
C GLY A 115 -7.10 34.65 -5.97
N GLU A 116 -8.19 34.50 -5.24
CA GLU A 116 -8.28 33.74 -3.99
C GLU A 116 -8.24 32.24 -4.27
N LEU A 117 -7.44 31.53 -3.46
CA LEU A 117 -7.30 30.08 -3.52
C LEU A 117 -8.52 29.41 -2.90
N ASP A 118 -8.93 28.28 -3.47
CA ASP A 118 -9.97 27.46 -2.88
C ASP A 118 -9.50 26.83 -1.55
N THR A 119 -10.44 26.52 -0.67
CA THR A 119 -10.15 25.85 0.60
C THR A 119 -9.48 24.49 0.36
N PRO A 120 -8.47 24.09 1.16
CA PRO A 120 -7.77 22.82 0.98
C PRO A 120 -8.68 21.58 0.90
N ASP A 121 -9.83 21.60 1.59
CA ASP A 121 -10.81 20.52 1.55
C ASP A 121 -11.41 20.30 0.15
N LYS A 122 -11.66 21.38 -0.60
CA LYS A 122 -12.15 21.30 -1.99
C LYS A 122 -11.08 20.76 -2.95
N VAL A 123 -9.84 21.22 -2.79
CA VAL A 123 -8.70 20.73 -3.57
C VAL A 123 -8.52 19.23 -3.34
N LEU A 124 -8.64 18.78 -2.08
CA LEU A 124 -8.61 17.37 -1.73
C LEU A 124 -9.79 16.60 -2.35
N GLU A 125 -11.01 17.13 -2.28
CA GLU A 125 -12.19 16.52 -2.91
C GLU A 125 -12.00 16.35 -4.42
N ILE A 126 -11.50 17.37 -5.11
CA ILE A 126 -11.22 17.33 -6.56
C ILE A 126 -10.14 16.29 -6.88
N GLN A 127 -9.10 16.18 -6.06
CA GLN A 127 -8.07 15.15 -6.26
C GLN A 127 -8.54 13.73 -5.99
N HIS A 128 -9.53 13.56 -5.11
CA HIS A 128 -10.03 12.25 -4.67
C HIS A 128 -11.38 11.87 -5.30
N THR A 129 -11.88 12.66 -6.26
CA THR A 129 -13.03 12.34 -7.14
C THR A 129 -12.53 11.86 -8.50
N ARG A 130 -12.97 10.68 -8.95
CA ARG A 130 -12.64 10.18 -10.30
C ARG A 130 -13.55 10.82 -11.36
N GLN A 131 -13.12 10.89 -12.62
CA GLN A 131 -13.89 11.43 -13.76
C GLN A 131 -15.30 10.81 -13.93
N THR A 132 -15.56 9.62 -13.37
CA THR A 132 -16.87 8.96 -13.37
C THR A 132 -17.83 9.48 -12.28
N GLY A 133 -17.50 10.56 -11.56
CA GLY A 133 -18.35 11.16 -10.52
C GLY A 133 -18.44 10.35 -9.23
N VAL A 134 -17.66 9.27 -9.10
CA VAL A 134 -17.60 8.45 -7.87
C VAL A 134 -16.52 9.01 -6.96
N VAL A 135 -16.93 9.56 -5.81
CA VAL A 135 -16.02 10.00 -4.75
C VAL A 135 -15.27 8.77 -4.22
N GLY A 136 -13.94 8.75 -4.32
CA GLY A 136 -13.10 7.62 -3.91
C GLY A 136 -12.94 7.46 -2.40
N PHE A 137 -13.65 8.27 -1.62
CA PHE A 137 -13.60 8.34 -0.17
C PHE A 137 -15.00 8.70 0.36
N THR A 138 -15.53 7.89 1.28
CA THR A 138 -16.66 8.30 2.11
C THR A 138 -16.11 9.01 3.34
N ILE A 139 -16.32 10.33 3.45
CA ILE A 139 -16.08 11.05 4.70
C ILE A 139 -17.17 10.58 5.68
N PRO A 140 -16.84 9.93 6.81
CA PRO A 140 -17.82 9.69 7.86
C PRO A 140 -18.21 11.07 8.41
N THR A 141 -19.46 11.47 8.21
CA THR A 141 -19.96 12.82 8.55
C THR A 141 -20.00 13.13 10.05
N ASN A 142 -19.55 12.21 10.92
CA ASN A 142 -19.82 12.27 12.36
C ASN A 142 -18.58 12.22 13.27
N SER A 143 -17.38 12.58 12.82
CA SER A 143 -16.18 12.59 13.70
C SER A 143 -15.65 13.95 14.11
N TRP A 144 -16.27 15.05 13.68
CA TRP A 144 -15.91 16.41 14.12
C TRP A 144 -17.08 17.06 14.85
N SER A 145 -17.44 16.50 16.01
CA SER A 145 -18.11 17.31 17.04
C SER A 145 -17.04 18.22 17.64
N THR A 146 -16.95 19.45 17.13
CA THR A 146 -16.21 20.53 17.76
C THR A 146 -16.74 20.75 19.18
N PRO A 147 -15.92 20.61 20.24
CA PRO A 147 -16.28 21.20 21.52
C PRO A 147 -16.22 22.72 21.34
N GLY A 148 -17.39 23.36 21.39
CA GLY A 148 -17.51 24.79 21.30
C GLY A 148 -16.77 25.51 22.42
N SER A 149 -16.14 26.63 22.07
CA SER A 149 -16.25 27.93 22.75
C SER A 149 -15.07 28.77 22.30
N CYS A 150 -15.33 29.69 21.38
CA CYS A 150 -14.55 30.91 21.28
C CYS A 150 -14.60 31.60 22.66
N ARG A 151 -13.45 31.93 23.23
CA ARG A 151 -13.33 33.08 24.14
C ARG A 151 -12.34 34.04 23.53
N SER A 152 -12.87 35.20 23.19
CA SER A 152 -12.15 36.38 22.76
C SER A 152 -11.04 36.73 23.76
N ALA A 153 -9.87 37.10 23.24
CA ALA A 153 -8.92 37.91 23.96
C ALA A 153 -8.54 39.09 23.05
N THR A 154 -9.20 40.22 23.29
CA THR A 154 -8.66 41.58 23.14
C THR A 154 -7.61 41.72 24.26
N ILE A 155 -6.40 42.25 24.06
CA ILE A 155 -5.98 43.55 23.53
C ILE A 155 -4.74 43.37 22.66
#